data_AF-X1PIZ8-F1
#
_entry.id   AF-X1PIZ8-F1
#
_cell.length_a   1.000
_cell.length_b   1.000
_cell.length_c   1.000
_cell.angle_alpha   90.00
_cell.angle_beta   90.00
_cell.angle_gamma   90.00
#
_symmetry.space_group_name_H-M   'P 1'
#
loop_
_entity.id
_entity.type
_entity.pdbx_description
1 polymer ?
#
loop_
_entity_poly.entity_id
_entity_poly.type
_entity_poly.pdbx_seq_one_letter_code
_entity_poly.pdbx_strand_id
1 'polypeptide(L)'
;RVPAGREARTRIELRNPDPAGNPYLQFAVMLAAGLKGIDDKIKPPEPVEKDIFRMSAEEREALGIESLPENLGEALDCMRRSSLVRF
;
A
#
# COMPACT_ATOMS: atom_id res chain seq x y z
N ARG A 1 7.52 -2.89 -3.09
CA ARG A 1 8.88 -3.13 -3.62
C ARG A 1 8.79 -3.26 -5.13
N VAL A 2 9.79 -2.77 -5.88
CA VAL A 2 9.91 -3.02 -7.33
C VAL A 2 11.08 -3.97 -7.55
N PRO A 3 10.85 -5.22 -7.99
CA PRO A 3 11.93 -6.14 -8.33
C PRO A 3 12.81 -5.64 -9.49
N ALA A 4 14.06 -6.09 -9.55
CA ALA A 4 15.02 -5.67 -10.58
C ALA A 4 14.67 -6.14 -12.01
N GLY A 5 13.79 -7.13 -12.15
CA GLY A 5 13.35 -7.63 -13.46
C GLY A 5 12.69 -6.53 -14.31
N ARG A 6 12.99 -6.54 -15.61
CA ARG A 6 12.48 -5.59 -16.61
C ARG A 6 11.72 -6.31 -17.73
N GLU A 7 11.17 -5.52 -18.65
CA GLU A 7 10.35 -5.97 -19.78
C GLU A 7 9.13 -6.76 -19.27
N ALA A 8 8.93 -7.99 -19.75
CA ALA A 8 7.84 -8.88 -19.34
C ALA A 8 7.83 -9.23 -17.84
N ARG A 9 8.92 -8.94 -17.09
CA ARG A 9 9.03 -9.23 -15.65
C ARG A 9 8.77 -8.02 -14.75
N THR A 10 8.48 -6.86 -15.34
CA THR A 10 8.20 -5.61 -14.63
C THR A 10 6.91 -5.75 -13.83
N ARG A 11 7.00 -5.57 -12.51
CA ARG A 11 5.86 -5.70 -11.60
C ARG A 11 6.06 -4.91 -10.32
N ILE A 12 4.97 -4.68 -9.60
CA ILE A 12 4.97 -4.12 -8.25
C ILE A 12 4.71 -5.27 -7.27
N GLU A 13 5.51 -5.36 -6.23
CA GLU A 13 5.37 -6.34 -5.15
C GLU A 13 4.84 -5.63 -3.89
N LEU A 14 3.56 -5.84 -3.59
CA LEU A 14 2.93 -5.41 -2.35
C LEU A 14 3.13 -6.48 -1.28
N ARG A 15 3.69 -6.11 -0.13
CA ARG A 15 4.23 -7.06 0.88
C ARG A 15 3.44 -7.11 2.18
N ASN A 16 2.40 -6.28 2.34
CA ASN A 16 1.57 -6.26 3.53
C ASN A 16 0.44 -7.31 3.58
N PRO A 17 -0.09 -7.87 2.47
CA PRO A 17 -1.08 -8.95 2.58
C PRO A 17 -0.44 -10.24 3.12
N ASP A 18 -1.19 -10.96 3.94
CA ASP A 18 -0.83 -12.25 4.53
C ASP A 18 -1.87 -13.35 4.16
N PRO A 19 -1.57 -14.64 4.37
CA PRO A 19 -2.43 -15.74 3.92
C PRO A 19 -3.71 -15.96 4.75
N ALA A 20 -3.91 -15.24 5.87
CA ALA A 20 -5.16 -15.31 6.63
C ALA A 20 -6.31 -14.57 5.94
N GLY A 21 -6.01 -13.63 5.04
CA GLY A 21 -7.01 -12.93 4.24
C GLY A 21 -7.57 -13.77 3.10
N ASN A 22 -8.80 -13.46 2.67
CA ASN A 22 -9.37 -14.09 1.48
C ASN A 22 -8.65 -13.57 0.21
N PRO A 23 -7.98 -14.44 -0.57
CA PRO A 23 -7.18 -14.00 -1.72
C PRO A 23 -8.02 -13.30 -2.80
N TYR A 24 -9.28 -13.70 -2.98
CA TYR A 24 -10.17 -13.05 -3.94
C TYR A 24 -10.46 -11.60 -3.56
N LEU A 25 -10.76 -11.36 -2.28
CA LEU A 25 -11.02 -10.00 -1.77
C LEU A 25 -9.74 -9.16 -1.77
N GLN A 26 -8.60 -9.75 -1.38
CA GLN A 26 -7.30 -9.08 -1.43
C GLN A 26 -6.96 -8.60 -2.84
N PHE A 27 -7.05 -9.49 -3.85
CA PHE A 27 -6.78 -9.12 -5.24
C PHE A 27 -7.79 -8.13 -5.82
N ALA A 28 -9.09 -8.26 -5.47
CA ALA A 28 -10.11 -7.32 -5.92
C ALA A 28 -9.81 -5.89 -5.43
N VAL A 29 -9.49 -5.71 -4.15
CA VAL A 29 -9.18 -4.39 -3.58
C VAL A 29 -7.86 -3.84 -4.12
N MET A 30 -6.82 -4.68 -4.24
CA MET A 30 -5.54 -4.26 -4.83
C MET A 30 -5.70 -3.77 -6.28
N LEU A 31 -6.47 -4.50 -7.10
CA LEU A 31 -6.73 -4.11 -8.47
C LEU A 31 -7.54 -2.82 -8.55
N ALA A 32 -8.62 -2.70 -7.76
CA ALA A 32 -9.45 -1.52 -7.71
C ALA A 32 -8.65 -0.25 -7.30
N ALA A 33 -7.78 -0.37 -6.30
CA ALA A 33 -6.91 0.72 -5.86
C ALA A 33 -5.91 1.13 -6.97
N GLY A 34 -5.30 0.15 -7.65
CA GLY A 34 -4.38 0.40 -8.76
C GLY A 34 -5.06 1.09 -9.94
N LEU A 35 -6.24 0.62 -10.34
CA LEU A 35 -7.03 1.23 -11.42
C LEU A 35 -7.44 2.66 -11.09
N LYS A 36 -7.93 2.90 -9.86
CA LYS A 36 -8.28 4.26 -9.42
C LYS A 36 -7.08 5.22 -9.50
N GLY A 37 -5.89 4.75 -9.09
CA GLY A 37 -4.67 5.56 -9.20
C GLY A 37 -4.31 5.94 -10.64
N ILE A 38 -4.55 5.04 -11.60
CA ILE A 38 -4.36 5.30 -13.03
C ILE A 38 -5.39 6.31 -13.53
N ASP A 39 -6.67 6.08 -13.25
CA ASP A 39 -7.79 6.92 -13.71
C ASP A 39 -7.66 8.37 -13.20
N ASP A 40 -7.34 8.51 -11.92
CA ASP A 40 -7.17 9.81 -11.26
C ASP A 40 -5.78 10.42 -11.49
N LYS A 41 -4.87 9.71 -12.19
CA LYS A 41 -3.48 10.12 -12.44
C LYS A 41 -2.73 10.48 -11.15
N ILE A 42 -2.93 9.70 -10.10
CA ILE A 42 -2.27 9.91 -8.80
C ILE A 42 -0.77 9.67 -8.98
N LYS A 43 0.03 10.72 -8.73
CA LYS A 43 1.48 10.59 -8.74
C LYS A 43 1.93 9.86 -7.46
N PRO A 44 2.65 8.72 -7.56
CA PRO A 44 3.20 8.08 -6.37
C PRO A 44 4.25 9.00 -5.72
N PRO A 45 4.44 8.92 -4.39
CA PRO A 45 5.50 9.65 -3.71
C PRO A 45 6.88 9.19 -4.20
N GLU A 46 7.90 9.99 -3.90
CA GLU A 46 9.29 9.63 -4.20
C GLU A 46 9.69 8.33 -3.46
N PRO A 47 10.49 7.46 -4.10
CA PRO A 47 10.88 6.19 -3.49
C PRO A 47 11.77 6.41 -2.27
N VAL A 48 11.53 5.62 -1.22
CA VAL A 48 12.39 5.57 -0.03
C VAL A 48 13.37 4.40 -0.19
N GLU A 49 14.66 4.71 -0.38
CA GLU A 49 15.72 3.71 -0.58
C GLU A 49 16.49 3.33 0.71
N LYS A 50 16.16 3.98 1.83
CA LYS A 50 16.75 3.72 3.15
C LYS A 50 15.98 2.64 3.91
N ASP A 51 16.64 2.03 4.90
CA ASP A 51 15.99 1.10 5.83
C ASP A 51 15.07 1.87 6.80
N ILE A 52 13.76 1.81 6.54
CA ILE A 52 12.71 2.48 7.32
C ILE A 52 12.76 2.07 8.80
N PHE A 53 13.18 0.83 9.11
CA PHE A 53 13.25 0.34 10.49
C PHE A 53 14.30 1.05 11.33
N ARG A 54 15.30 1.67 10.70
CA ARG A 54 16.37 2.42 11.38
C ARG A 54 16.10 3.92 11.47
N MET A 55 15.02 4.39 10.85
CA MET A 55 14.65 5.80 10.85
C MET A 55 13.98 6.19 12.16
N SER A 56 14.27 7.40 12.65
CA SER A 56 13.54 7.99 13.76
C SER A 56 12.11 8.35 13.36
N ALA A 57 11.26 8.68 14.34
CA ALA A 57 9.89 9.12 14.06
C ALA A 57 9.87 10.43 13.25
N GLU A 58 10.75 11.36 13.58
CA GLU A 58 10.89 12.65 12.92
C GLU A 58 11.35 12.51 11.46
N GLU A 59 12.28 11.58 11.19
CA GLU A 59 12.74 11.30 9.83
C GLU A 59 11.62 10.69 8.97
N ARG A 60 10.78 9.82 9.56
CA ARG A 60 9.63 9.23 8.86
C ARG A 60 8.58 10.28 8.55
N GLU A 61 8.27 11.15 9.52
CA GLU A 61 7.34 12.26 9.36
C GLU A 61 7.81 13.24 8.28
N ALA A 62 9.09 13.61 8.27
CA ALA A 62 9.68 14.48 7.25
C ALA A 62 9.59 13.92 5.83
N LEU A 63 9.50 12.58 5.68
CA LEU A 63 9.31 11.90 4.40
C LEU A 63 7.84 11.53 4.10
N GLY A 64 6.90 11.88 4.99
CA GLY A 64 5.49 11.52 4.84
C GLY A 64 5.24 10.01 4.92
N ILE A 65 6.05 9.27 5.68
CA ILE A 65 5.89 7.82 5.87
C ILE A 65 4.91 7.58 7.01
N GLU A 66 3.68 7.22 6.66
CA GLU A 66 2.64 6.82 7.61
C GLU A 66 2.75 5.32 7.97
N SER A 67 2.34 4.99 9.20
CA SER A 67 2.20 3.60 9.64
C SER A 67 0.87 3.00 9.17
N LEU A 68 0.88 1.69 8.89
CA LEU A 68 -0.36 0.94 8.71
C LEU A 68 -1.14 0.83 10.05
N PRO A 69 -2.45 0.54 10.02
CA PRO A 69 -3.24 0.29 11.23
C PRO A 69 -2.58 -0.76 12.14
N GLU A 70 -2.57 -0.51 13.46
CA GLU A 70 -1.88 -1.38 14.42
C GLU A 70 -2.68 -2.64 14.76
N ASN A 71 -3.99 -2.59 14.55
CA ASN A 71 -4.91 -3.66 14.87
C ASN A 71 -6.10 -3.73 13.88
N LEU A 72 -6.86 -4.82 13.97
CA LEU A 72 -8.02 -5.06 13.11
C LEU A 72 -9.11 -3.99 13.28
N GLY A 73 -9.28 -3.45 14.48
CA GLY A 73 -10.28 -2.41 14.75
C GLY A 73 -10.00 -1.14 13.94
N GLU A 74 -8.77 -0.63 14.03
CA GLU A 74 -8.31 0.52 13.25
C GLU A 74 -8.39 0.25 11.74
N ALA A 75 -8.00 -0.95 11.29
CA ALA A 75 -8.09 -1.32 9.88
C ALA A 75 -9.54 -1.27 9.36
N LEU A 76 -10.50 -1.76 10.15
CA LEU A 76 -11.92 -1.70 9.81
C LEU A 76 -12.44 -0.25 9.81
N ASP A 77 -12.01 0.60 10.74
CA ASP A 77 -12.40 2.01 10.77
C ASP A 77 -11.84 2.79 9.59
N CYS A 78 -10.61 2.50 9.16
CA CYS A 78 -10.04 3.04 7.92
C CYS A 78 -10.84 2.55 6.70
N MET A 79 -11.17 1.26 6.63
CA MET A 79 -11.94 0.68 5.53
C MET A 79 -13.35 1.27 5.42
N ARG A 80 -14.07 1.45 6.54
CA ARG A 80 -15.43 2.05 6.56
C ARG A 80 -15.46 3.48 6.02
N ARG A 81 -14.38 4.22 6.17
CA ARG A 81 -14.24 5.61 5.69
C ARG A 81 -13.81 5.68 4.22
N SER A 82 -13.44 4.55 3.61
CA SER A 82 -12.99 4.49 2.23
C SER A 82 -14.17 4.57 1.25
N SER A 83 -14.09 5.46 0.27
CA SER A 83 -15.05 5.51 -0.83
C SER A 83 -14.79 4.44 -1.90
N LEU A 84 -13.59 3.83 -1.89
CA LEU A 84 -13.16 2.77 -2.80
C LEU A 84 -13.72 1.41 -2.37
N VAL A 85 -13.58 1.10 -1.08
CA VAL A 85 -14.01 -0.18 -0.51
C VAL A 85 -15.34 0.04 0.20
N ARG A 86 -16.44 -0.29 -0.50
CA ARG A 86 -17.80 -0.12 0.03
C ARG A 86 -18.29 -1.43 0.65
N PHE A 87 -18.88 -1.33 1.83
CA PHE A 87 -19.63 -2.39 2.48
C PHE A 87 -21.10 -2.35 2.07
#